data_AF-A0A640VVA8-F1
#
_entry.id   AF-A0A640VVA8-F1
#
_cell.length_a   1.000
_cell.length_b   1.000
_cell.length_c   1.000
_cell.angle_alpha   90.00
_cell.angle_beta   90.00
_cell.angle_gamma   90.00
#
_symmetry.space_group_name_H-M   'P 1'
#
loop_
_entity.id
_entity.type
_entity.pdbx_description
1 polymer ?
#
loop_
_entity_poly.entity_id
_entity_poly.type
_entity_poly.pdbx_seq_one_letter_code
_entity_poly.pdbx_strand_id
1 'polypeptide(L)'
;MVDDPESWPPKDRLILDGFIYLGVENAAFPRLKDRLDWLAKGSTWGHEFYPQPYTQLAKVYREIGHKEDARIVLFDLERQRRRHGREQRRVEPNGDVSVAFLGLLRDITNLWLHSVDFLLRFVVGYGIRPFRSLWILAAMTLLATWLAHMAWDEGSMAPNSAVMLTSNDWVALKNTVANPADTWSARNGDGRDWATFNPLAYGADLVIPIIDLGQTDAWAPSTNRGIWGQRLWRYEFFLSIAGWIVTALGAAAITGIIRRA
;
A
#
# COMPACT_ATOMS: atom_id res chain seq x y z
N MET A 1 6.18 7.53 43.01
CA MET A 1 6.87 6.88 41.87
C MET A 1 6.90 7.89 40.75
N VAL A 2 8.06 8.12 40.16
CA VAL A 2 8.22 9.02 39.00
C VAL A 2 8.19 8.17 37.74
N ASP A 3 7.57 8.68 36.69
CA ASP A 3 7.41 8.02 35.40
C ASP A 3 8.68 8.16 34.55
N ASP A 4 9.70 7.38 34.92
CA ASP A 4 11.05 7.44 34.34
C ASP A 4 11.46 6.09 33.72
N PRO A 5 11.87 6.02 32.44
CA PRO A 5 12.35 4.81 31.80
C PRO A 5 13.43 4.04 32.56
N GLU A 6 14.31 4.73 33.29
CA GLU A 6 15.37 4.08 34.07
C GLU A 6 14.84 3.32 35.28
N SER A 7 13.65 3.68 35.76
CA SER A 7 12.99 3.06 36.91
C SER A 7 12.09 1.88 36.55
N TRP A 8 11.89 1.60 35.25
CA TRP A 8 10.95 0.57 34.82
C TRP A 8 11.52 -0.85 34.94
N PRO A 9 10.73 -1.81 35.46
CA PRO A 9 11.18 -3.18 35.62
C PRO A 9 11.39 -3.89 34.25
N PRO A 10 12.29 -4.88 34.21
CA PRO A 10 12.55 -5.67 33.00
C PRO A 10 11.36 -6.56 32.64
N LYS A 11 11.34 -7.05 31.39
CA LYS A 11 10.22 -7.80 30.77
C LYS A 11 9.66 -8.92 31.65
N ASP A 12 10.49 -9.75 32.25
CA ASP A 12 10.05 -10.94 32.97
C ASP A 12 9.54 -10.66 34.39
N ARG A 13 9.55 -9.39 34.81
CA ARG A 13 9.06 -8.92 36.13
C ARG A 13 7.99 -7.85 36.01
N LEU A 14 7.43 -7.64 34.83
CA LEU A 14 6.45 -6.60 34.55
C LEU A 14 5.15 -7.23 34.08
N ILE A 15 4.08 -7.04 34.85
CA ILE A 15 2.72 -7.44 34.48
C ILE A 15 1.86 -6.18 34.50
N LEU A 16 1.32 -5.83 33.33
CA LEU A 16 0.48 -4.65 33.16
C LEU A 16 -1.01 -4.99 33.04
N ASP A 17 -1.40 -6.22 33.31
CA ASP A 17 -2.82 -6.57 33.33
C ASP A 17 -3.54 -5.75 34.42
N GLY A 18 -4.68 -5.14 34.04
CA GLY A 18 -5.41 -4.21 34.88
C GLY A 18 -4.80 -2.80 35.04
N PHE A 19 -3.70 -2.48 34.36
CA PHE A 19 -3.07 -1.14 34.45
C PHE A 19 -3.96 -0.04 33.86
N ILE A 20 -4.16 1.08 34.58
CA ILE A 20 -5.00 2.20 34.13
C ILE A 20 -4.18 3.49 34.11
N TYR A 21 -4.31 4.25 33.02
CA TYR A 21 -3.79 5.61 32.95
C TYR A 21 -4.87 6.60 33.44
N LEU A 22 -4.53 7.43 34.42
CA LEU A 22 -5.39 8.53 34.90
C LEU A 22 -5.11 9.86 34.17
N GLY A 23 -3.90 10.00 33.63
CA GLY A 23 -3.44 11.19 32.93
C GLY A 23 -1.99 10.97 32.48
N VAL A 24 -1.54 11.80 31.54
CA VAL A 24 -0.12 11.89 31.16
C VAL A 24 0.26 13.35 31.34
N GLU A 25 1.23 13.63 32.22
CA GLU A 25 1.71 15.00 32.40
C GLU A 25 2.39 15.49 31.13
N ASN A 26 2.07 16.73 30.74
CA ASN A 26 2.37 17.31 29.44
C ASN A 26 3.84 17.75 29.27
N ALA A 27 4.78 17.16 30.02
CA ALA A 27 6.16 17.63 30.12
C ALA A 27 7.18 16.50 29.91
N ALA A 28 7.73 16.49 28.69
CA ALA A 28 9.06 16.01 28.31
C ALA A 28 9.41 14.51 28.36
N PHE A 29 8.89 13.68 29.25
CA PHE A 29 9.33 12.28 29.31
C PHE A 29 8.26 11.35 29.89
N PRO A 30 8.21 10.07 29.46
CA PRO A 30 8.92 9.45 28.34
C PRO A 30 8.33 9.82 26.98
N ARG A 31 9.15 9.77 25.92
CA ARG A 31 8.63 9.87 24.55
C ARG A 31 7.68 8.70 24.31
N LEU A 32 6.66 8.91 23.48
CA LEU A 32 5.68 7.88 23.12
C LEU A 32 6.33 6.53 22.77
N LYS A 33 7.47 6.56 22.07
CA LYS A 33 8.26 5.37 21.73
C LYS A 33 8.70 4.57 22.96
N ASP A 34 9.28 5.24 23.95
CA ASP A 34 9.80 4.59 25.16
C ASP A 34 8.65 3.92 25.93
N ARG A 35 7.48 4.57 25.95
CA ARG A 35 6.26 4.02 26.54
C ARG A 35 5.71 2.82 25.80
N LEU A 36 5.75 2.82 24.47
CA LEU A 36 5.38 1.64 23.68
C LEU A 36 6.33 0.47 23.92
N ASP A 37 7.64 0.74 24.04
CA ASP A 37 8.63 -0.28 24.37
C ASP A 37 8.39 -0.88 25.77
N TRP A 38 7.91 -0.08 26.72
CA TRP A 38 7.48 -0.54 28.04
C TRP A 38 6.20 -1.37 28.01
N LEU A 39 5.15 -0.91 27.30
CA LEU A 39 3.93 -1.69 27.11
C LEU A 39 4.23 -3.03 26.43
N ALA A 40 5.09 -3.06 25.41
CA ALA A 40 5.50 -4.29 24.73
C ALA A 40 6.21 -5.29 25.66
N LYS A 41 6.82 -4.83 26.75
CA LYS A 41 7.44 -5.70 27.76
C LYS A 41 6.42 -6.25 28.76
N GLY A 42 5.41 -5.45 29.14
CA GLY A 42 4.51 -5.78 30.25
C GLY A 42 3.11 -6.29 29.87
N SER A 43 2.73 -6.21 28.60
CA SER A 43 1.41 -6.63 28.11
C SER A 43 1.32 -8.09 27.68
N THR A 44 2.36 -8.90 27.95
CA THR A 44 2.35 -10.34 27.66
C THR A 44 2.65 -11.11 28.93
N TRP A 45 1.75 -12.02 29.31
CA TRP A 45 1.94 -12.89 30.47
C TRP A 45 1.36 -14.27 30.17
N GLY A 46 2.06 -15.35 30.58
CA GLY A 46 1.58 -16.72 30.36
C GLY A 46 1.29 -17.09 28.90
N HIS A 47 2.03 -16.52 27.94
CA HIS A 47 1.79 -16.63 26.48
C HIS A 47 0.49 -15.97 25.97
N GLU A 48 -0.20 -15.22 26.83
CA GLU A 48 -1.37 -14.43 26.50
C GLU A 48 -1.00 -12.94 26.35
N PHE A 49 -1.64 -12.26 25.41
CA PHE A 49 -1.44 -10.84 25.14
C PHE A 49 -2.64 -10.03 25.63
N TYR A 50 -2.38 -9.03 26.48
CA TYR A 50 -3.39 -8.18 27.09
C TYR A 50 -3.48 -6.85 26.34
N PRO A 51 -4.59 -6.57 25.62
CA PRO A 51 -4.74 -5.34 24.84
C PRO A 51 -5.09 -4.11 25.69
N GLN A 52 -5.58 -4.31 26.92
CA GLN A 52 -6.13 -3.27 27.78
C GLN A 52 -5.17 -2.10 28.07
N PRO A 53 -3.87 -2.31 28.33
CA PRO A 53 -2.96 -1.19 28.64
C PRO A 53 -2.79 -0.22 27.47
N TYR A 54 -2.79 -0.75 26.24
CA TYR A 54 -2.74 0.07 25.03
C TYR A 54 -4.03 0.86 24.81
N THR A 55 -5.20 0.24 25.05
CA THR A 55 -6.49 0.94 24.86
C THR A 55 -6.65 2.07 25.88
N GLN A 56 -6.19 1.86 27.13
CA GLN A 56 -6.15 2.92 28.14
C GLN A 56 -5.23 4.08 27.71
N LEU A 57 -4.01 3.78 27.25
CA LEU A 57 -3.09 4.83 26.79
C LEU A 57 -3.65 5.62 25.60
N ALA A 58 -4.23 4.92 24.62
CA ALA A 58 -4.86 5.57 23.47
C ALA A 58 -6.06 6.44 23.87
N LYS A 59 -6.83 6.01 24.88
CA LYS A 59 -7.93 6.80 25.45
C LYS A 59 -7.41 8.09 26.07
N VAL A 60 -6.39 8.01 26.94
CA VAL A 60 -5.82 9.19 27.60
C VAL A 60 -5.23 10.17 26.58
N TYR A 61 -4.44 9.70 25.60
CA TYR A 61 -3.93 10.57 24.52
C TYR A 61 -5.04 11.27 23.74
N ARG A 62 -6.19 10.60 23.53
CA ARG A 62 -7.34 11.22 22.87
C ARG A 62 -7.97 12.30 23.75
N GLU A 63 -8.11 12.07 25.05
CA GLU A 63 -8.70 13.00 26.02
C GLU A 63 -7.87 14.28 26.16
N ILE A 64 -6.53 14.17 26.15
CA ILE A 64 -5.63 15.33 26.19
C ILE A 64 -5.45 16.03 24.82
N GLY A 65 -6.14 15.58 23.77
CA GLY A 65 -6.13 16.21 22.43
C GLY A 65 -5.07 15.68 21.45
N HIS A 66 -4.21 14.76 21.88
CA HIS A 66 -3.13 14.14 21.09
C HIS A 66 -3.65 12.99 20.21
N LYS A 67 -4.50 13.33 19.23
CA LYS A 67 -5.17 12.33 18.37
C LYS A 67 -4.21 11.48 17.53
N GLU A 68 -3.07 12.01 17.11
CA GLU A 68 -2.08 11.26 16.32
C GLU A 68 -1.32 10.24 17.19
N ASP A 69 -0.96 10.61 18.42
CA ASP A 69 -0.31 9.70 19.36
C ASP A 69 -1.23 8.54 19.74
N ALA A 70 -2.52 8.82 19.95
CA ALA A 70 -3.54 7.77 20.15
C ALA A 70 -3.62 6.80 18.96
N ARG A 71 -3.50 7.28 17.72
CA ARG A 71 -3.45 6.43 16.52
C ARG A 71 -2.18 5.59 16.47
N ILE A 72 -1.04 6.15 16.85
CA ILE A 72 0.24 5.41 16.93
C ILE A 72 0.13 4.27 17.94
N VAL A 73 -0.47 4.51 19.11
CA VAL A 73 -0.68 3.48 20.14
C VAL A 73 -1.58 2.35 19.62
N LEU A 74 -2.71 2.70 19.00
CA LEU A 74 -3.61 1.69 18.42
C LEU A 74 -2.96 0.90 17.27
N PHE A 75 -2.07 1.54 16.51
CA PHE A 75 -1.31 0.88 15.45
C PHE A 75 -0.32 -0.14 16.02
N ASP A 76 0.37 0.21 17.10
CA ASP A 76 1.29 -0.74 17.75
C ASP A 76 0.53 -1.87 18.46
N LEU A 77 -0.61 -1.58 19.07
CA LEU A 77 -1.53 -2.59 19.61
C LEU A 77 -1.90 -3.65 18.56
N GLU A 78 -2.39 -3.24 17.39
CA GLU A 78 -2.80 -4.18 16.34
C GLU A 78 -1.59 -4.98 15.82
N ARG A 79 -0.43 -4.34 15.71
CA ARG A 79 0.83 -5.01 15.35
C ARG A 79 1.21 -6.11 16.35
N GLN A 80 1.15 -5.84 17.66
CA GLN A 80 1.47 -6.83 18.70
C GLN A 80 0.43 -7.95 18.73
N ARG A 81 -0.86 -7.62 18.61
CA ARG A 81 -1.95 -8.60 18.57
C ARG A 81 -1.76 -9.60 17.42
N ARG A 82 -1.44 -9.12 16.22
CA ARG A 82 -1.17 -9.97 15.04
C ARG A 82 0.08 -10.81 15.21
N ARG A 83 1.11 -10.27 15.86
CA ARG A 83 2.35 -11.02 16.16
C ARG A 83 2.08 -12.17 17.13
N HIS A 84 1.37 -11.93 18.24
CA HIS A 84 1.04 -12.97 19.21
C HIS A 84 0.09 -14.03 18.65
N GLY A 85 -0.91 -13.62 17.86
CA GLY A 85 -1.79 -14.56 17.15
C GLY A 85 -1.04 -15.49 16.18
N ARG A 86 0.17 -15.12 15.72
CA ARG A 86 1.04 -15.99 14.92
C ARG A 86 1.88 -16.93 15.77
N GLU A 87 2.42 -16.44 16.88
CA GLU A 87 3.23 -17.24 17.80
C GLU A 87 2.43 -18.41 18.38
N GLN A 88 1.15 -18.20 18.70
CA GLN A 88 0.22 -19.26 19.14
C GLN A 88 -0.15 -20.28 18.05
N ARG A 89 0.11 -19.97 16.77
CA ARG A 89 -0.17 -20.88 15.63
C ARG A 89 1.06 -21.73 15.23
N ARG A 90 2.19 -21.60 15.92
CA ARG A 90 3.36 -22.47 15.72
C ARG A 90 3.08 -23.84 16.34
N VAL A 91 3.03 -24.88 15.49
CA VAL A 91 2.93 -26.28 15.93
C VAL A 91 4.31 -26.92 15.80
N GLU A 92 4.74 -27.64 16.84
CA GLU A 92 5.98 -28.41 16.83
C GLU A 92 5.84 -29.64 15.91
N PRO A 93 6.81 -29.92 15.02
CA PRO A 93 6.74 -31.06 14.13
C PRO A 93 6.79 -32.39 14.91
N ASN A 94 5.76 -33.22 14.80
CA ASN A 94 5.65 -34.51 15.50
C ASN A 94 6.00 -35.73 14.61
N GLY A 95 6.76 -35.53 13.53
CA GLY A 95 7.30 -36.62 12.69
C GLY A 95 6.31 -37.38 11.78
N ASP A 96 5.02 -37.03 11.76
CA ASP A 96 4.01 -37.69 10.92
C ASP A 96 3.93 -37.10 9.49
N VAL A 97 3.78 -37.95 8.47
CA VAL A 97 3.71 -37.59 7.04
C VAL A 97 2.43 -36.81 6.72
N SER A 98 1.32 -37.10 7.42
CA SER A 98 0.07 -36.33 7.29
C SER A 98 0.25 -34.86 7.72
N VAL A 99 1.11 -34.64 8.72
CA VAL A 99 1.49 -33.33 9.25
C VAL A 99 2.42 -32.59 8.28
N ALA A 100 3.16 -33.29 7.40
CA ALA A 100 4.01 -32.68 6.38
C ALA A 100 3.19 -32.05 5.23
N PHE A 101 2.16 -32.73 4.73
CA PHE A 101 1.27 -32.16 3.69
C PHE A 101 0.42 -31.00 4.23
N LEU A 102 -0.15 -31.16 5.42
CA LEU A 102 -0.82 -30.07 6.13
C LEU A 102 0.16 -28.92 6.41
N GLY A 103 1.44 -29.23 6.68
CA GLY A 103 2.52 -28.28 6.83
C GLY A 103 2.73 -27.42 5.57
N LEU A 104 2.76 -28.01 4.39
CA LEU A 104 2.93 -27.28 3.12
C LEU A 104 1.74 -26.36 2.82
N LEU A 105 0.51 -26.85 2.97
CA LEU A 105 -0.69 -26.00 2.85
C LEU A 105 -0.69 -24.87 3.89
N ARG A 106 -0.21 -25.16 5.10
CA ARG A 106 -0.06 -24.17 6.16
C ARG A 106 1.03 -23.13 5.83
N ASP A 107 2.13 -23.53 5.22
CA ASP A 107 3.20 -22.59 4.84
C ASP A 107 2.73 -21.64 3.73
N ILE A 108 1.91 -22.13 2.80
CA ILE A 108 1.22 -21.29 1.80
C ILE A 108 0.25 -20.32 2.48
N THR A 109 -0.59 -20.79 3.39
CA THR A 109 -1.53 -19.91 4.11
C THR A 109 -0.81 -18.91 5.01
N ASN A 110 0.31 -19.30 5.63
CA ASN A 110 1.17 -18.40 6.38
C ASN A 110 1.77 -17.33 5.46
N LEU A 111 2.34 -17.71 4.30
CA LEU A 111 2.88 -16.75 3.34
C LEU A 111 1.81 -15.76 2.85
N TRP A 112 0.59 -16.25 2.59
CA TRP A 112 -0.55 -15.42 2.24
C TRP A 112 -0.93 -14.45 3.37
N LEU A 113 -1.04 -14.92 4.61
CA LEU A 113 -1.32 -14.08 5.78
C LEU A 113 -0.23 -13.02 6.01
N HIS A 114 1.04 -13.35 5.77
CA HIS A 114 2.15 -12.39 5.85
C HIS A 114 2.03 -11.32 4.78
N SER A 115 1.67 -11.71 3.55
CA SER A 115 1.47 -10.79 2.43
C SER A 115 0.30 -9.84 2.70
N VAL A 116 -0.83 -10.37 3.17
CA VAL A 116 -2.02 -9.57 3.54
C VAL A 116 -1.70 -8.60 4.68
N ASP A 117 -1.02 -9.04 5.73
CA ASP A 117 -0.62 -8.17 6.84
C ASP A 117 0.34 -7.06 6.38
N PHE A 118 1.31 -7.41 5.54
CA PHE A 118 2.22 -6.44 4.94
C PHE A 118 1.46 -5.38 4.16
N LEU A 119 0.50 -5.79 3.31
CA LEU A 119 -0.35 -4.88 2.54
C LEU A 119 -1.19 -3.98 3.45
N LEU A 120 -1.89 -4.53 4.45
CA LEU A 120 -2.72 -3.76 5.37
C LEU A 120 -1.90 -2.75 6.18
N ARG A 121 -0.68 -3.14 6.60
CA ARG A 121 0.25 -2.28 7.32
C ARG A 121 0.77 -1.15 6.45
N PHE A 122 1.18 -1.47 5.22
CA PHE A 122 1.80 -0.52 4.30
C PHE A 122 0.77 0.46 3.72
N VAL A 123 -0.32 -0.06 3.16
CA VAL A 123 -1.32 0.72 2.42
C VAL A 123 -2.17 1.59 3.34
N VAL A 124 -2.62 1.02 4.46
CA VAL A 124 -3.66 1.64 5.30
C VAL A 124 -3.22 1.85 6.75
N GLY A 125 -2.11 1.24 7.16
CA GLY A 125 -1.73 1.19 8.57
C GLY A 125 -2.83 0.55 9.42
N TYR A 126 -3.33 -0.62 9.01
CA TYR A 126 -4.37 -1.38 9.71
C TYR A 126 -5.72 -0.64 9.86
N GLY A 127 -6.08 0.24 8.92
CA GLY A 127 -7.34 0.99 9.00
C GLY A 127 -7.29 2.25 9.89
N ILE A 128 -6.12 2.56 10.46
CA ILE A 128 -5.91 3.68 11.37
C ILE A 128 -5.43 4.93 10.62
N ARG A 129 -4.74 4.76 9.48
CA ARG A 129 -4.20 5.85 8.65
C ARG A 129 -4.73 5.77 7.21
N PRO A 130 -6.03 6.03 6.99
CA PRO A 130 -6.69 5.81 5.70
C PRO A 130 -6.07 6.61 4.54
N PHE A 131 -5.63 7.85 4.78
CA PHE A 131 -5.08 8.74 3.76
C PHE A 131 -3.69 8.37 3.24
N ARG A 132 -3.02 7.34 3.80
CA ARG A 132 -1.77 6.82 3.22
C ARG A 132 -1.97 6.25 1.81
N SER A 133 -3.12 5.65 1.56
CA SER A 133 -3.51 5.13 0.24
C SER A 133 -3.45 6.23 -0.84
N LEU A 134 -3.85 7.47 -0.54
CA LEU A 134 -3.79 8.59 -1.47
C LEU A 134 -2.35 8.92 -1.89
N TRP A 135 -1.41 8.93 -0.94
CA TRP A 135 0.01 9.16 -1.24
C TRP A 135 0.62 8.02 -2.05
N ILE A 136 0.20 6.78 -1.81
CA ILE A 136 0.63 5.62 -2.59
C ILE A 136 0.09 5.70 -4.02
N LEU A 137 -1.20 6.02 -4.20
CA LEU A 137 -1.78 6.22 -5.53
C LEU A 137 -1.11 7.37 -6.27
N ALA A 138 -0.81 8.48 -5.60
CA ALA A 138 -0.07 9.59 -6.19
C ALA A 138 1.34 9.17 -6.63
N ALA A 139 2.08 8.45 -5.79
CA ALA A 139 3.41 7.94 -6.13
C ALA A 139 3.37 6.95 -7.31
N MET A 140 2.40 6.04 -7.33
CA MET A 140 2.18 5.11 -8.44
C MET A 140 1.80 5.83 -9.72
N THR A 141 0.94 6.85 -9.64
CA THR A 141 0.54 7.70 -10.76
C THR A 141 1.77 8.40 -11.35
N LEU A 142 2.62 8.99 -10.52
CA LEU A 142 3.85 9.63 -10.98
C LEU A 142 4.83 8.63 -11.63
N LEU A 143 4.92 7.40 -11.10
CA LEU A 143 5.71 6.34 -11.71
C LEU A 143 5.15 5.94 -13.08
N ALA A 144 3.83 5.78 -13.19
CA ALA A 144 3.14 5.48 -14.43
C ALA A 144 3.33 6.59 -15.47
N THR A 145 3.17 7.85 -15.05
CA THR A 145 3.43 9.05 -15.85
C THR A 145 4.85 9.10 -16.36
N TRP A 146 5.84 8.79 -15.51
CA TRP A 146 7.23 8.74 -15.94
C TRP A 146 7.46 7.65 -16.98
N LEU A 147 6.95 6.43 -16.78
CA LEU A 147 7.04 5.36 -17.77
C LEU A 147 6.36 5.72 -19.09
N ALA A 148 5.18 6.34 -19.02
CA ALA A 148 4.40 6.79 -20.18
C ALA A 148 5.12 7.90 -20.95
N HIS A 149 5.71 8.87 -20.25
CA HIS A 149 6.52 9.91 -20.86
C HIS A 149 7.76 9.35 -21.56
N MET A 150 8.49 8.42 -20.91
CA MET A 150 9.65 7.76 -21.53
C MET A 150 9.26 6.94 -22.77
N ALA A 151 8.12 6.26 -22.75
CA ALA A 151 7.61 5.52 -23.90
C ALA A 151 7.16 6.44 -25.04
N TRP A 152 6.56 7.59 -24.71
CA TRP A 152 6.21 8.61 -25.68
C TRP A 152 7.44 9.20 -26.35
N ASP A 153 8.43 9.66 -25.58
CA ASP A 153 9.65 10.26 -26.11
C ASP A 153 10.47 9.27 -26.97
N GLU A 154 10.44 7.98 -26.63
CA GLU A 154 11.02 6.90 -27.44
C GLU A 154 10.29 6.69 -28.78
N GLY A 155 9.06 7.18 -28.93
CA GLY A 155 8.18 6.91 -30.07
C GLY A 155 7.50 5.55 -30.01
N SER A 156 7.44 4.96 -28.81
CA SER A 156 6.90 3.62 -28.55
C SER A 156 5.41 3.61 -28.21
N MET A 157 4.69 4.71 -28.41
CA MET A 157 3.23 4.76 -28.27
C MET A 157 2.55 4.65 -29.64
N ALA A 158 1.35 4.09 -29.66
CA ALA A 158 0.53 4.00 -30.87
C ALA A 158 -0.95 4.24 -30.55
N PRO A 159 -1.76 4.71 -31.51
CA PRO A 159 -3.21 4.80 -31.35
C PRO A 159 -3.77 3.42 -31.02
N ASN A 160 -4.56 3.34 -29.95
CA ASN A 160 -5.19 2.11 -29.50
C ASN A 160 -6.47 1.83 -30.31
N SER A 161 -6.34 1.74 -31.63
CA SER A 161 -7.45 1.44 -32.54
C SER A 161 -6.96 0.68 -33.76
N ALA A 162 -7.57 -0.47 -34.02
CA ALA A 162 -7.24 -1.29 -35.18
C ALA A 162 -7.47 -0.55 -36.51
N VAL A 163 -8.48 0.33 -36.58
CA VAL A 163 -8.78 1.14 -37.77
C VAL A 163 -7.67 2.16 -38.02
N MET A 164 -7.15 2.79 -36.96
CA MET A 164 -6.04 3.75 -37.09
C MET A 164 -4.73 3.04 -37.43
N LEU A 165 -4.47 1.87 -36.86
CA LEU A 165 -3.23 1.12 -37.11
C LEU A 165 -3.09 0.61 -38.56
N THR A 166 -4.19 0.47 -39.29
CA THR A 166 -4.22 0.05 -40.71
C THR A 166 -4.44 1.19 -41.69
N SER A 167 -4.70 2.40 -41.19
CA SER A 167 -4.89 3.60 -42.01
C SER A 167 -3.64 3.94 -42.83
N ASN A 168 -3.81 4.48 -44.04
CA ASN A 168 -2.71 4.75 -44.95
C ASN A 168 -1.74 5.81 -44.40
N ASP A 169 -2.29 6.81 -43.73
CA ASP A 169 -1.59 7.89 -43.03
C ASP A 169 -0.72 7.36 -41.88
N TRP A 170 -1.24 6.50 -41.00
CA TRP A 170 -0.43 5.88 -39.97
C TRP A 170 0.65 4.96 -40.54
N VAL A 171 0.30 4.12 -41.53
CA VAL A 171 1.24 3.18 -42.16
C VAL A 171 2.39 3.90 -42.86
N ALA A 172 2.15 5.07 -43.45
CA ALA A 172 3.18 5.90 -44.07
C ALA A 172 4.18 6.45 -43.05
N LEU A 173 3.74 6.75 -41.82
CA LEU A 173 4.57 7.34 -40.77
C LEU A 173 5.26 6.31 -39.88
N LYS A 174 4.63 5.16 -39.64
CA LYS A 174 4.99 4.26 -38.53
C LYS A 174 6.46 3.79 -38.51
N ASN A 175 7.11 3.72 -39.67
CA ASN A 175 8.49 3.27 -39.83
C ASN A 175 9.43 4.34 -40.42
N THR A 176 8.93 5.55 -40.68
CA THR A 176 9.69 6.60 -41.38
C THR A 176 10.16 7.71 -40.45
N VAL A 177 9.48 7.91 -39.32
CA VAL A 177 9.79 8.92 -38.31
C VAL A 177 10.05 8.29 -36.95
N ALA A 178 10.84 8.97 -36.11
CA ALA A 178 11.23 8.48 -34.79
C ALA A 178 10.02 8.27 -33.86
N ASN A 179 9.12 9.27 -33.80
CA ASN A 179 7.88 9.20 -33.04
C ASN A 179 6.66 9.41 -33.96
N PRO A 180 6.05 8.32 -34.46
CA PRO A 180 4.90 8.40 -35.34
C PRO A 180 3.66 8.93 -34.63
N ALA A 181 3.47 8.59 -33.36
CA ALA A 181 2.32 9.04 -32.56
C ALA A 181 2.28 10.57 -32.46
N ASP A 182 3.42 11.19 -32.14
CA ASP A 182 3.55 12.65 -32.06
C ASP A 182 3.34 13.32 -33.42
N THR A 183 3.98 12.81 -34.47
CA THR A 183 3.86 13.38 -35.82
C THR A 183 2.45 13.27 -36.39
N TRP A 184 1.81 12.11 -36.18
CA TRP A 184 0.46 11.82 -36.71
C TRP A 184 -0.63 12.60 -35.98
N SER A 185 -0.52 12.74 -34.64
CA SER A 185 -1.51 13.48 -33.83
C SER A 185 -1.20 14.98 -33.69
N ALA A 186 -0.12 15.46 -34.30
CA ALA A 186 0.19 16.88 -34.34
C ALA A 186 -0.93 17.70 -34.98
N ARG A 187 -0.97 19.00 -34.71
CA ARG A 187 -2.02 19.92 -35.19
C ARG A 187 -2.25 19.90 -36.71
N ASN A 188 -1.20 19.62 -37.48
CA ASN A 188 -1.24 19.54 -38.95
C ASN A 188 -1.17 18.09 -39.47
N GLY A 189 -1.18 17.09 -38.60
CA GLY A 189 -1.16 15.68 -38.95
C GLY A 189 -2.55 15.14 -39.28
N ASP A 190 -2.59 13.97 -39.91
CA ASP A 190 -3.84 13.31 -40.32
C ASP A 190 -4.68 12.85 -39.12
N GLY A 191 -4.03 12.57 -37.98
CA GLY A 191 -4.65 12.19 -36.71
C GLY A 191 -4.94 13.37 -35.77
N ARG A 192 -5.00 14.61 -36.27
CA ARG A 192 -5.18 15.81 -35.43
C ARG A 192 -6.44 15.83 -34.55
N ASP A 193 -7.48 15.09 -34.95
CA ASP A 193 -8.74 14.97 -34.21
C ASP A 193 -8.75 13.77 -33.25
N TRP A 194 -7.64 13.02 -33.17
CA TRP A 194 -7.42 12.00 -32.15
C TRP A 194 -7.10 12.63 -30.79
N ALA A 195 -7.24 11.86 -29.71
CA ALA A 195 -6.95 12.35 -28.37
C ALA A 195 -5.47 12.77 -28.26
N THR A 196 -5.21 14.01 -27.83
CA THR A 196 -3.84 14.46 -27.54
C THR A 196 -3.27 13.68 -26.36
N PHE A 197 -2.07 13.13 -26.51
CA PHE A 197 -1.41 12.40 -25.44
C PHE A 197 -1.01 13.32 -24.29
N ASN A 198 -1.35 12.90 -23.07
CA ASN A 198 -0.89 13.55 -21.86
C ASN A 198 -0.39 12.48 -20.88
N PRO A 199 0.91 12.46 -20.53
CA PRO A 199 1.48 11.39 -19.71
C PRO A 199 0.97 11.40 -18.27
N LEU A 200 0.59 12.57 -17.74
CA LEU A 200 0.01 12.66 -16.39
C LEU A 200 -1.39 12.06 -16.36
N ALA A 201 -2.22 12.43 -17.34
CA ALA A 201 -3.55 11.87 -17.49
C ALA A 201 -3.48 10.36 -17.75
N TYR A 202 -2.59 9.89 -18.64
CA TYR A 202 -2.37 8.45 -18.88
C TYR A 202 -1.99 7.71 -17.59
N GLY A 203 -1.07 8.25 -16.79
CA GLY A 203 -0.67 7.63 -15.53
C GLY A 203 -1.79 7.56 -14.51
N ALA A 204 -2.65 8.58 -14.45
CA ALA A 204 -3.80 8.63 -13.54
C ALA A 204 -4.90 7.66 -13.98
N ASP A 205 -5.20 7.64 -15.29
CA ASP A 205 -6.17 6.75 -15.93
C ASP A 205 -5.80 5.26 -15.70
N LEU A 206 -4.50 4.94 -15.81
CA LEU A 206 -3.99 3.59 -15.56
C LEU A 206 -4.07 3.15 -14.08
N VAL A 207 -3.78 4.04 -13.15
CA VAL A 207 -3.60 3.70 -11.72
C VAL A 207 -4.88 3.85 -10.91
N ILE A 208 -5.74 4.80 -11.26
CA ILE A 208 -6.91 5.18 -10.46
C ILE A 208 -8.17 4.63 -11.14
N PRO A 209 -8.69 3.46 -10.71
CA PRO A 209 -9.70 2.72 -11.46
C PRO A 209 -11.10 3.37 -11.53
N ILE A 210 -11.31 4.44 -10.77
CA ILE A 210 -12.60 5.14 -10.68
C ILE A 210 -12.65 6.31 -11.68
N ILE A 211 -11.51 6.72 -12.21
CA ILE A 211 -11.41 7.82 -13.17
C ILE A 211 -11.24 7.22 -14.56
N ASP A 212 -11.91 7.82 -15.53
CA ASP A 212 -11.74 7.56 -16.95
C ASP A 212 -11.41 8.89 -17.64
N LEU A 213 -10.15 9.06 -18.02
CA LEU A 213 -9.65 10.23 -18.77
C LEU A 213 -9.52 9.91 -20.28
N GLY A 214 -9.81 8.69 -20.70
CA GLY A 214 -9.74 8.21 -22.08
C GLY A 214 -8.32 8.10 -22.67
N GLN A 215 -7.26 8.21 -21.86
CA GLN A 215 -5.88 8.18 -22.35
C GLN A 215 -5.40 6.75 -22.62
N THR A 216 -5.72 5.79 -21.74
CA THR A 216 -5.39 4.36 -21.98
C THR A 216 -6.25 3.75 -23.08
N ASP A 217 -7.45 4.30 -23.29
CA ASP A 217 -8.33 3.91 -24.40
C ASP A 217 -7.87 4.48 -25.75
N ALA A 218 -7.23 5.65 -25.75
CA ALA A 218 -6.74 6.29 -26.97
C ALA A 218 -5.32 5.85 -27.35
N TRP A 219 -4.48 5.49 -26.38
CA TRP A 219 -3.05 5.25 -26.58
C TRP A 219 -2.62 3.93 -25.96
N ALA A 220 -1.81 3.16 -26.68
CA ALA A 220 -1.26 1.90 -26.20
C ALA A 220 0.27 1.85 -26.41
N PRO A 221 1.02 1.25 -25.47
CA PRO A 221 2.44 0.98 -25.66
C PRO A 221 2.67 -0.08 -26.73
N SER A 222 3.66 0.16 -27.59
CA SER A 222 4.16 -0.79 -28.57
C SER A 222 5.39 -1.52 -28.04
N THR A 223 5.34 -2.85 -28.02
CA THR A 223 6.45 -3.71 -27.58
C THR A 223 7.54 -3.89 -28.65
N ASN A 224 7.27 -3.50 -29.90
CA ASN A 224 8.16 -3.73 -31.05
C ASN A 224 9.05 -2.54 -31.40
N ARG A 225 8.90 -1.40 -30.71
CA ARG A 225 9.58 -0.15 -31.05
C ARG A 225 10.78 0.16 -30.16
N GLY A 226 10.69 -0.14 -28.87
CA GLY A 226 11.78 0.13 -27.95
C GLY A 226 11.55 -0.44 -26.55
N ILE A 227 12.52 -0.19 -25.67
CA ILE A 227 12.56 -0.78 -24.33
C ILE A 227 11.53 -0.13 -23.41
N TRP A 228 11.24 1.16 -23.59
CA TRP A 228 10.26 1.85 -22.76
C TRP A 228 8.83 1.43 -23.09
N GLY A 229 8.53 1.18 -24.36
CA GLY A 229 7.26 0.55 -24.76
C GLY A 229 7.06 -0.82 -24.12
N GLN A 230 8.08 -1.69 -24.14
CA GLN A 230 8.03 -3.00 -23.49
C GLN A 230 7.87 -2.91 -21.97
N ARG A 231 8.59 -1.98 -21.33
CA ARG A 231 8.50 -1.75 -19.88
C ARG A 231 7.11 -1.23 -19.50
N LEU A 232 6.59 -0.23 -20.21
CA LEU A 232 5.27 0.31 -19.93
C LEU A 232 4.21 -0.79 -20.07
N TRP A 233 4.19 -1.52 -21.19
CA TRP A 233 3.28 -2.66 -21.40
C TRP A 233 3.36 -3.71 -20.27
N ARG A 234 4.58 -4.05 -19.82
CA ARG A 234 4.78 -5.01 -18.73
C ARG A 234 4.23 -4.50 -17.40
N TYR A 235 4.52 -3.25 -17.06
CA TYR A 235 4.16 -2.65 -15.77
C TYR A 235 2.71 -2.17 -15.71
N GLU A 236 2.07 -1.93 -16.85
CA GLU A 236 0.66 -1.54 -16.96
C GLU A 236 -0.25 -2.49 -16.18
N PHE A 237 -0.11 -3.79 -16.42
CA PHE A 237 -0.84 -4.84 -15.71
C PHE A 237 -0.65 -4.78 -14.18
N PHE A 238 0.59 -4.62 -13.72
CA PHE A 238 0.89 -4.61 -12.29
C PHE A 238 0.41 -3.32 -11.61
N LEU A 239 0.55 -2.18 -12.29
CA LEU A 239 0.11 -0.87 -11.79
C LEU A 239 -1.42 -0.80 -11.71
N SER A 240 -2.13 -1.33 -12.70
CA SER A 240 -3.60 -1.40 -12.68
C SER A 240 -4.11 -2.26 -11.52
N ILE A 241 -3.58 -3.48 -11.35
CA ILE A 241 -3.97 -4.37 -10.23
C ILE A 241 -3.63 -3.74 -8.88
N ALA A 242 -2.43 -3.19 -8.72
CA ALA A 242 -2.04 -2.52 -7.49
C ALA A 242 -2.93 -1.30 -7.21
N GLY A 243 -3.34 -0.55 -8.24
CA GLY A 243 -4.26 0.57 -8.17
C GLY A 243 -5.62 0.17 -7.61
N TRP A 244 -6.20 -0.92 -8.13
CA TRP A 244 -7.43 -1.52 -7.60
C TRP A 244 -7.30 -1.93 -6.13
N ILE A 245 -6.22 -2.63 -5.76
CA ILE A 245 -5.99 -3.07 -4.37
C ILE A 245 -5.88 -1.88 -3.44
N VAL A 246 -5.07 -0.88 -3.78
CA VAL A 246 -4.85 0.30 -2.93
C VAL A 246 -6.13 1.12 -2.79
N THR A 247 -6.90 1.28 -3.87
CA THR A 247 -8.19 2.00 -3.86
C THR A 247 -9.21 1.29 -2.98
N ALA A 248 -9.38 -0.03 -3.13
CA ALA A 248 -10.32 -0.81 -2.33
C ALA A 248 -9.96 -0.79 -0.84
N LEU A 249 -8.68 -0.98 -0.51
CA LEU A 249 -8.18 -0.92 0.87
C LEU A 249 -8.34 0.48 1.48
N GLY A 250 -8.07 1.54 0.71
CA GLY A 250 -8.30 2.92 1.12
C GLY A 250 -9.76 3.20 1.44
N ALA A 251 -10.68 2.79 0.55
CA ALA A 251 -12.12 2.94 0.77
C ALA A 251 -12.60 2.17 2.02
N ALA A 252 -12.17 0.91 2.17
CA ALA A 252 -12.51 0.08 3.34
C ALA A 252 -11.99 0.66 4.67
N ALA A 253 -10.89 1.40 4.63
CA ALA A 253 -10.34 2.10 5.78
C ALA A 253 -11.16 3.31 6.21
N ILE A 254 -11.64 4.08 5.22
CA ILE A 254 -12.45 5.28 5.43
C ILE A 254 -13.82 4.88 5.99
N THR A 255 -14.42 3.81 5.47
CA THR A 255 -15.69 3.26 5.97
C THR A 255 -15.55 2.55 7.32
N GLY A 256 -14.33 2.24 7.75
CA GLY A 256 -14.03 1.63 9.05
C GLY A 256 -14.32 0.13 9.13
N ILE A 257 -14.61 -0.53 8.01
CA ILE A 257 -14.85 -1.99 7.94
C ILE A 257 -13.64 -2.77 8.46
N ILE A 258 -12.42 -2.32 8.14
CA ILE A 258 -11.17 -2.98 8.56
C ILE A 258 -11.01 -3.01 10.09
N ARG A 259 -11.64 -2.09 10.84
CA ARG A 259 -11.53 -2.06 12.30
C ARG A 259 -12.55 -2.97 13.01
N ARG A 260 -13.56 -3.46 12.29
CA ARG A 260 -14.66 -4.27 12.84
C ARG A 260 -14.48 -5.78 12.58
N ALA A 261 -13.53 -6.15 11.72
CA ALA A 261 -13.19 -7.53 11.36
C ALA A 261 -12.00 -8.05 12.19
#